data_AF-A0A1F5NVZ2-F1
#
_entry.id   AF-A0A1F5NVZ2-F1
#
_cell.length_a   1.000
_cell.length_b   1.000
_cell.length_c   1.000
_cell.angle_alpha   90.00
_cell.angle_beta   90.00
_cell.angle_gamma   90.00
#
_symmetry.space_group_name_H-M   'P 1'
#
loop_
_entity.id
_entity.type
_entity.pdbx_description
1 polymer ?
#
loop_
_entity_poly.entity_id
_entity_poly.type
_entity_poly.pdbx_seq_one_letter_code
_entity_poly.pdbx_strand_id
1 'polypeptide(L)'
;MPKANSKKVSNEELARMIARGFESTATRADISNMATKDDIANLATKAELAEVKQDLEEILLKFDHLAYKFEVKDLQKRVGLLERKIGLNSR
;
A
#
# COMPACT_ATOMS: atom_id res chain seq x y z
N MET A 1 48.85 58.39 13.84
CA MET A 1 47.74 57.44 13.59
C MET A 1 48.32 56.10 13.17
N PRO A 2 48.02 54.97 13.84
CA PRO A 2 48.52 53.67 13.43
C PRO A 2 47.86 53.25 12.11
N LYS A 3 48.66 52.89 11.09
CA LYS A 3 48.16 52.37 9.82
C LYS A 3 47.54 50.99 10.07
N ALA A 4 46.29 50.78 9.64
CA ALA A 4 45.66 49.48 9.65
C ALA A 4 46.50 48.50 8.81
N ASN A 5 47.04 47.48 9.46
CA ASN A 5 47.75 46.38 8.80
C ASN A 5 46.68 45.45 8.20
N SER A 6 46.40 45.58 6.90
CA SER A 6 45.48 44.65 6.25
C SER A 6 46.19 43.31 6.08
N LYS A 7 45.81 42.32 6.89
CA LYS A 7 46.21 40.93 6.66
C LYS A 7 45.78 40.54 5.25
N LYS A 8 46.75 40.31 4.36
CA LYS A 8 46.49 39.74 3.05
C LYS A 8 46.13 38.27 3.24
N VAL A 9 44.90 37.91 2.93
CA VAL A 9 44.45 36.50 2.88
C VAL A 9 45.24 35.81 1.77
N SER A 10 45.86 34.68 2.09
CA SER A 10 46.54 33.85 1.07
C SER A 10 45.52 33.04 0.26
N ASN A 11 45.85 32.68 -0.97
CA ASN A 11 45.01 31.79 -1.79
C ASN A 11 44.70 30.47 -1.08
N GLU A 12 45.65 29.99 -0.26
CA GLU A 12 45.54 28.76 0.52
C GLU A 12 44.57 28.90 1.71
N GLU A 13 44.55 30.07 2.36
CA GLU A 13 43.59 30.37 3.42
C GLU A 13 42.17 30.52 2.86
N LEU A 14 42.04 31.16 1.68
CA LEU A 14 40.78 31.25 0.96
C LEU A 14 40.24 29.86 0.57
N ALA A 15 41.11 28.98 0.06
CA ALA A 15 40.73 27.60 -0.29
C ALA A 15 40.19 26.82 0.92
N ARG A 16 40.85 26.94 2.09
CA ARG A 16 40.38 26.30 3.32
C ARG A 16 39.06 26.88 3.84
N MET A 17 38.86 28.19 3.74
CA MET A 17 37.60 28.83 4.13
C MET A 17 36.44 28.34 3.26
N ILE A 18 36.68 28.22 1.95
CA ILE A 18 35.69 27.69 1.00
C ILE A 18 35.37 26.23 1.35
N ALA A 19 36.37 25.38 1.58
CA ALA A 19 36.16 23.97 1.92
C ALA A 19 35.30 23.80 3.19
N ARG A 20 35.60 24.55 4.26
CA ARG A 20 34.80 24.54 5.50
C ARG A 20 33.37 25.02 5.30
N GLY A 21 33.15 25.98 4.40
CA GLY A 21 31.83 26.51 4.08
C GLY A 21 30.87 25.45 3.53
N PHE A 22 31.38 24.36 2.96
CA PHE A 22 30.59 23.27 2.39
C PHE A 22 30.64 21.96 3.20
N GLU A 23 31.31 21.94 4.35
CA GLU A 23 31.53 20.72 5.14
C GLU A 23 30.21 20.02 5.56
N SER A 24 29.13 20.78 5.76
CA SER A 24 27.81 20.24 6.14
C SER A 24 26.85 20.07 4.95
N THR A 25 27.35 20.14 3.71
CA THR A 25 26.50 19.90 2.53
C THR A 25 26.36 18.41 2.23
N ALA A 26 25.15 17.99 1.88
CA ALA A 26 24.90 16.62 1.48
C ALA A 26 25.67 16.31 0.18
N THR A 27 26.30 15.15 0.17
CA THR A 27 27.04 14.58 -0.95
C THR A 27 26.18 13.59 -1.73
N ARG A 28 26.68 13.13 -2.88
CA ARG A 28 26.02 12.07 -3.65
C ARG A 28 25.93 10.76 -2.88
N ALA A 29 26.90 10.47 -2.02
CA ALA A 29 26.89 9.26 -1.21
C ALA A 29 25.71 9.27 -0.23
N ASP A 30 25.41 10.43 0.37
CA ASP A 30 24.34 10.60 1.36
C ASP A 30 22.94 10.31 0.80
N ILE A 31 22.73 10.55 -0.50
CA ILE A 31 21.42 10.36 -1.17
C ILE A 31 21.36 9.13 -2.07
N SER A 32 22.43 8.35 -2.16
CA SER A 32 22.56 7.23 -3.12
C SER A 32 21.48 6.15 -2.98
N ASN A 33 20.89 5.99 -1.78
CA ASN A 33 19.87 5.00 -1.48
C ASN A 33 18.49 5.61 -1.19
N MET A 34 18.27 6.89 -1.50
CA MET A 34 16.96 7.50 -1.32
C MET A 34 16.01 7.02 -2.42
N ALA A 35 14.84 6.52 -2.05
CA ALA A 35 13.76 6.25 -2.99
C ALA A 35 13.27 7.56 -3.63
N THR A 36 13.02 7.50 -4.93
CA THR A 36 12.41 8.56 -5.71
C THR A 36 10.89 8.47 -5.67
N LYS A 37 10.21 9.50 -6.20
CA LYS A 37 8.74 9.44 -6.35
C LYS A 37 8.29 8.36 -7.32
N ASP A 38 9.10 8.11 -8.36
CA ASP A 38 8.78 7.12 -9.39
C ASP A 38 8.88 5.69 -8.81
N ASP A 39 9.79 5.45 -7.87
CA ASP A 39 9.92 4.16 -7.18
C ASP A 39 8.65 3.78 -6.40
N ILE A 40 7.89 4.77 -5.94
CA ILE A 40 6.68 4.55 -5.12
C ILE A 40 5.38 4.89 -5.84
N ALA A 41 5.43 5.32 -7.11
CA ALA A 41 4.27 5.82 -7.85
C ALA A 41 3.14 4.78 -7.99
N ASN A 42 3.49 3.49 -7.97
CA ASN A 42 2.55 2.38 -8.18
C ASN A 42 2.31 1.54 -6.91
N LEU A 43 2.72 2.01 -5.73
CA LEU A 43 2.44 1.30 -4.50
C LEU A 43 0.97 1.48 -4.10
N ALA A 44 0.28 0.38 -3.85
CA ALA A 44 -1.07 0.41 -3.28
C ALA A 44 -1.03 1.04 -1.89
N THR A 45 -1.98 1.93 -1.65
CA THR A 45 -2.25 2.55 -0.36
C THR A 45 -2.94 1.57 0.58
N LYS A 46 -2.88 1.86 1.89
CA LYS A 46 -3.61 1.07 2.89
C LYS A 46 -5.13 1.11 2.69
N ALA A 47 -5.65 2.19 2.12
CA ALA A 47 -7.09 2.34 1.85
C ALA A 47 -7.53 1.39 0.73
N GLU A 48 -6.77 1.32 -0.37
CA GLU A 48 -7.04 0.39 -1.46
C GLU A 48 -7.01 -1.08 -0.98
N LEU A 49 -6.05 -1.44 -0.11
CA LEU A 49 -6.02 -2.78 0.48
C LEU A 49 -7.21 -3.06 1.42
N ALA A 50 -7.74 -2.05 2.09
CA ALA A 50 -8.92 -2.20 2.94
C ALA A 50 -10.19 -2.43 2.11
N GLU A 51 -10.30 -1.76 0.96
CA GLU A 51 -11.40 -1.96 0.00
C GLU A 51 -11.40 -3.38 -0.57
N VAL A 52 -10.24 -3.87 -1.03
CA VAL A 52 -10.10 -5.27 -1.50
C VAL A 52 -10.49 -6.27 -0.41
N LYS A 53 -10.13 -5.99 0.85
CA LYS A 53 -10.50 -6.85 1.98
C LYS A 53 -12.01 -6.88 2.20
N GLN A 54 -12.67 -5.73 2.11
CA GLN A 54 -14.13 -5.63 2.23
C GLN A 54 -14.83 -6.39 1.10
N ASP A 55 -14.36 -6.25 -0.14
CA ASP A 55 -14.89 -6.98 -1.28
C ASP A 55 -14.78 -8.50 -1.08
N LEU A 56 -13.63 -8.96 -0.55
CA LEU A 56 -13.41 -10.37 -0.22
C LEU A 56 -14.39 -10.88 0.87
N GLU A 57 -14.62 -10.09 1.91
CA GLU A 57 -15.60 -10.42 2.97
C GLU A 57 -17.03 -10.52 2.41
N GLU A 58 -17.42 -9.61 1.51
CA GLU A 58 -18.72 -9.66 0.84
C GLU A 58 -18.86 -10.91 -0.07
N ILE A 59 -17.82 -11.26 -0.82
CA ILE A 59 -17.80 -12.46 -1.66
C ILE A 59 -17.99 -13.72 -0.82
N LEU A 60 -17.32 -13.82 0.34
CA LEU A 60 -17.45 -14.97 1.24
C LEU A 60 -18.88 -15.13 1.74
N LEU A 61 -19.52 -14.04 2.20
CA LEU A 61 -20.92 -14.06 2.64
C LEU A 61 -21.87 -14.52 1.53
N LYS A 62 -21.65 -14.05 0.29
CA LYS A 62 -22.44 -14.48 -0.88
C LYS A 62 -22.23 -15.97 -1.18
N PHE A 63 -21.01 -16.47 -1.01
CA PHE A 63 -20.69 -17.89 -1.24
C PHE A 63 -21.41 -18.80 -0.23
N ASP A 64 -21.41 -18.43 1.06
CA ASP A 64 -22.14 -19.15 2.10
C ASP A 64 -23.65 -19.19 1.80
N HIS A 65 -24.23 -18.07 1.34
CA HIS A 65 -25.63 -18.03 0.93
C HIS A 65 -25.91 -18.95 -0.27
N LEU A 66 -25.00 -19.01 -1.25
CA LEU A 66 -25.14 -19.90 -2.40
C LEU A 66 -25.10 -21.38 -1.98
N ALA A 67 -24.19 -21.74 -1.08
CA ALA A 67 -24.11 -23.10 -0.54
C ALA A 67 -25.44 -23.51 0.10
N TYR A 68 -26.00 -22.67 0.97
CA TYR A 68 -27.31 -22.89 1.57
C TYR A 68 -28.43 -23.02 0.53
N LYS A 69 -28.43 -22.18 -0.51
CA LYS A 69 -29.43 -22.25 -1.59
C LYS A 69 -29.37 -23.57 -2.36
N PHE A 70 -28.18 -24.13 -2.60
CA PHE A 70 -28.04 -25.44 -3.25
C PHE A 70 -28.56 -26.58 -2.37
N GLU A 71 -28.25 -26.56 -1.08
CA GLU A 71 -28.75 -27.54 -0.11
C GLU A 71 -30.29 -27.51 -0.03
N VAL A 72 -30.88 -26.33 0.10
CA VAL A 72 -32.35 -26.16 0.11
C VAL A 72 -32.97 -26.68 -1.18
N LYS A 73 -32.36 -26.42 -2.34
CA LYS A 73 -32.86 -26.91 -3.63
C LYS A 73 -32.80 -28.43 -3.74
N ASP A 74 -31.76 -29.07 -3.19
CA ASP A 74 -31.68 -30.53 -3.12
C ASP A 74 -32.75 -31.11 -2.20
N LEU A 75 -32.91 -30.52 -1.00
CA LEU A 75 -33.95 -30.90 -0.06
C LEU A 75 -35.35 -30.76 -0.65
N GLN A 76 -35.64 -29.67 -1.38
CA GLN A 76 -36.92 -29.48 -2.08
C GLN A 76 -37.20 -30.60 -3.09
N LYS A 77 -36.19 -31.04 -3.86
CA LYS A 77 -36.34 -32.17 -4.79
C LYS A 77 -36.66 -33.47 -4.05
N ARG A 78 -35.97 -33.73 -2.94
CA ARG A 78 -36.17 -34.92 -2.10
C ARG A 78 -37.56 -34.92 -1.46
N VAL A 79 -38.00 -33.77 -0.92
CA VAL A 79 -39.36 -33.59 -0.38
C VAL A 79 -40.40 -33.84 -1.47
N GLY A 80 -40.25 -33.26 -2.66
CA GLY A 80 -41.18 -33.51 -3.77
C GLY A 80 -41.26 -34.98 -4.20
N LEU A 81 -40.16 -35.74 -4.08
CA LEU A 81 -40.19 -37.19 -4.30
C LEU A 81 -40.95 -37.93 -3.20
N LEU A 82 -40.80 -37.51 -1.94
CA LEU A 82 -41.53 -38.09 -0.81
C LEU A 82 -43.02 -37.81 -0.92
N GLU A 83 -43.42 -36.56 -1.17
CA GLU A 83 -44.82 -36.13 -1.34
C GLU A 83 -45.54 -36.97 -2.40
N ARG A 84 -44.88 -37.20 -3.55
CA ARG A 84 -45.39 -38.11 -4.60
C ARG A 84 -45.55 -39.55 -4.12
N LYS A 85 -44.62 -40.08 -3.33
CA LYS A 85 -44.67 -41.46 -2.82
C LYS A 85 -45.81 -41.69 -1.82
N ILE A 86 -46.15 -40.66 -1.03
CA ILE A 86 -47.19 -40.78 0.00
C ILE A 86 -48.54 -40.19 -0.42
N GLY A 87 -48.70 -39.83 -1.70
CA GLY A 87 -49.96 -39.33 -2.25
C GLY A 87 -50.37 -37.94 -1.74
N LEU A 88 -49.42 -37.15 -1.23
CA LEU A 88 -49.67 -35.78 -0.75
C LEU A 88 -49.73 -34.73 -1.87
N ASN A 89 -49.46 -35.11 -3.13
CA ASN A 89 -49.65 -34.22 -4.28
C ASN A 89 -51.15 -34.05 -4.58
N SER A 90 -51.85 -33.26 -3.76
CA SER A 90 -53.19 -32.78 -4.04
C SER A 90 -53.13 -31.33 -4.57
N ARG A 91 -53.26 -31.22 -5.90
CA ARG A 91 -53.41 -30.02 -6.74
C ARG A 91 -52.14 -29.26 -7.10
#